data_AF-A0AAU5V8N7-F1
#
_entry.id   AF-A0AAU5V8N7-F1
#
_cell.length_a   1.000
_cell.length_b   1.000
_cell.length_c   1.000
_cell.angle_alpha   90.00
_cell.angle_beta   90.00
_cell.angle_gamma   90.00
#
_symmetry.space_group_name_H-M   'P 1'
#
loop_
_entity.id
_entity.type
_entity.pdbx_description
1 polymer ?
#
loop_
_entity_poly.entity_id
_entity_poly.type
_entity_poly.pdbx_seq_one_letter_code
_entity_poly.pdbx_strand_id
1 'polypeptide(L)'
;MSAPDGSPVGAERSIGQLVAAATTEMSALVHDEIALAKAQLKQDVKRGAVSGGAFSAAGMTLIFSLPMLSFALAYGIRTWSDWNLAICFLLSFAANVLVAAVLALIGVIFAKKVKKSQGPQKVAASVKETAGVLPNAKPHPRPEPVEDAVKAVARSSS
;
A
#
# COMPACT_ATOMS: atom_id res chain seq x y z
N MET A 1 20.44 -67.03 -11.06
CA MET A 1 19.33 -66.60 -11.94
C MET A 1 18.57 -65.50 -11.20
N SER A 2 18.38 -64.37 -11.85
CA SER A 2 17.93 -63.08 -11.30
C SER A 2 16.40 -62.93 -11.25
N ALA A 3 15.91 -62.21 -10.21
CA ALA A 3 14.82 -61.20 -10.16
C ALA A 3 13.39 -61.54 -10.71
N PRO A 4 12.30 -60.80 -10.36
CA PRO A 4 12.31 -59.37 -10.00
C PRO A 4 11.48 -58.92 -8.77
N ASP A 5 11.98 -57.82 -8.18
CA ASP A 5 11.23 -56.87 -7.36
C ASP A 5 10.06 -56.30 -8.16
N GLY A 6 8.84 -56.48 -7.65
CA GLY A 6 7.62 -55.88 -8.17
C GLY A 6 7.20 -54.67 -7.35
N SER A 7 8.05 -53.66 -7.23
CA SER A 7 7.53 -52.31 -6.99
C SER A 7 6.95 -51.85 -8.33
N PRO A 8 5.66 -51.47 -8.40
CA PRO A 8 5.07 -50.99 -9.65
C PRO A 8 5.64 -49.60 -9.98
N VAL A 9 6.85 -49.59 -10.53
CA VAL A 9 7.40 -48.49 -11.31
C VAL A 9 6.63 -48.52 -12.63
N GLY A 10 5.54 -47.76 -12.71
CA GLY A 10 4.75 -47.67 -13.94
C GLY A 10 3.24 -47.74 -13.77
N ALA A 11 2.67 -47.38 -12.61
CA ALA A 11 1.33 -46.82 -12.66
C ALA A 11 1.44 -45.50 -13.43
N GLU A 12 1.14 -45.53 -14.74
CA GLU A 12 0.95 -44.33 -15.56
C GLU A 12 0.08 -43.38 -14.74
N ARG A 13 0.70 -42.32 -14.21
CA ARG A 13 -0.01 -41.41 -13.34
C ARG A 13 -1.14 -40.85 -14.18
N SER A 14 -2.37 -41.21 -13.82
CA SER A 14 -3.56 -40.81 -14.56
C SER A 14 -3.48 -39.31 -14.82
N ILE A 15 -3.88 -38.86 -16.01
CA ILE A 15 -3.92 -37.43 -16.36
C ILE A 15 -4.61 -36.63 -15.25
N GLY A 16 -5.61 -37.21 -14.58
CA GLY A 16 -6.27 -36.61 -13.41
C GLY A 16 -5.36 -36.47 -12.17
N GLN A 17 -4.45 -37.41 -11.91
CA GLN A 17 -3.46 -37.32 -10.83
C GLN A 17 -2.29 -36.36 -11.14
N LEU A 18 -1.98 -36.13 -12.43
CA LEU A 18 -0.99 -35.11 -12.85
C LEU A 18 -1.58 -33.71 -12.77
N VAL A 19 -2.82 -33.52 -13.24
CA VAL A 19 -3.56 -32.25 -13.12
C VAL A 19 -3.84 -31.92 -11.66
N ALA A 20 -4.19 -32.90 -10.83
CA ALA A 20 -4.35 -32.69 -9.39
C ALA A 20 -3.04 -32.24 -8.73
N ALA A 21 -1.92 -32.89 -9.03
CA ALA A 21 -0.61 -32.49 -8.49
C ALA A 21 -0.20 -31.08 -8.96
N ALA A 22 -0.36 -30.76 -10.24
CA ALA A 22 -0.07 -29.43 -10.78
C ALA A 22 -0.96 -28.34 -10.16
N THR A 23 -2.23 -28.65 -9.89
CA THR A 23 -3.16 -27.72 -9.22
C THR A 23 -2.78 -27.51 -7.76
N THR A 24 -2.31 -28.55 -7.07
CA THR A 24 -1.79 -28.45 -5.70
C THR A 24 -0.54 -27.58 -5.65
N GLU A 25 0.41 -27.72 -6.58
CA GLU A 25 1.61 -26.88 -6.61
C GLU A 25 1.30 -25.42 -6.95
N MET A 26 0.39 -25.18 -7.90
CA MET A 26 -0.13 -23.83 -8.19
C MET A 26 -0.78 -23.21 -6.94
N SER A 27 -1.58 -23.99 -6.19
CA SER A 27 -2.22 -23.51 -4.97
C SER A 27 -1.21 -23.19 -3.86
N ALA A 28 -0.10 -23.95 -3.79
CA ALA A 28 1.00 -23.67 -2.86
C ALA A 28 1.72 -22.37 -3.23
N LEU A 29 2.02 -22.18 -4.51
CA LEU A 29 2.68 -20.96 -5.02
C LEU A 29 1.87 -19.69 -4.74
N VAL A 30 0.55 -19.74 -4.98
CA VAL A 30 -0.35 -18.62 -4.69
C VAL A 30 -0.38 -18.31 -3.19
N HIS A 31 -0.34 -19.34 -2.33
CA HIS A 31 -0.30 -19.13 -0.89
C HIS A 31 0.98 -18.43 -0.43
N ASP A 32 2.12 -18.79 -1.02
CA ASP A 32 3.41 -18.16 -0.77
C ASP A 32 3.46 -16.71 -1.27
N GLU A 33 2.93 -16.43 -2.46
CA GLU A 33 2.83 -15.07 -3.01
C GLU A 33 1.96 -14.17 -2.11
N ILE A 34 0.84 -14.71 -1.59
CA ILE A 34 -0.03 -14.01 -0.64
C ILE A 34 0.68 -13.81 0.70
N ALA A 35 1.43 -14.81 1.18
CA ALA A 35 2.19 -14.70 2.42
C ALA A 35 3.26 -13.61 2.31
N LEU A 36 3.93 -13.52 1.18
CA LEU A 36 4.94 -12.50 0.88
C LEU A 36 4.31 -11.11 0.75
N ALA A 37 3.24 -10.97 -0.03
CA ALA A 37 2.50 -9.71 -0.15
C ALA A 37 1.99 -9.22 1.21
N LYS A 38 1.52 -10.13 2.07
CA LYS A 38 1.09 -9.81 3.43
C LYS A 38 2.26 -9.37 4.32
N ALA A 39 3.43 -9.96 4.17
CA ALA A 39 4.63 -9.53 4.87
C ALA A 39 5.05 -8.11 4.44
N GLN A 40 5.03 -7.84 3.14
CA GLN A 40 5.36 -6.52 2.58
C GLN A 40 4.35 -5.45 3.04
N LEU A 41 3.05 -5.74 2.98
CA LEU A 41 2.00 -4.88 3.53
C LEU A 41 2.21 -4.56 5.00
N LYS A 42 2.53 -5.56 5.83
CA LYS A 42 2.84 -5.34 7.26
C LYS A 42 4.06 -4.45 7.43
N GLN A 43 5.09 -4.62 6.61
CA GLN A 43 6.29 -3.80 6.65
C GLN A 43 5.99 -2.34 6.24
N ASP A 44 5.19 -2.14 5.20
CA ASP A 44 4.75 -0.83 4.73
C ASP A 44 3.87 -0.13 5.76
N VAL A 45 2.93 -0.85 6.38
CA VAL A 45 2.10 -0.33 7.48
C VAL A 45 2.97 0.04 8.67
N LYS A 46 3.92 -0.81 9.06
CA LYS A 46 4.84 -0.51 10.17
C LYS A 46 5.68 0.73 9.87
N ARG A 47 6.22 0.86 8.66
CA ARG A 47 7.02 2.01 8.24
C ARG A 47 6.19 3.29 8.17
N GLY A 48 4.97 3.20 7.63
CA GLY A 48 3.99 4.28 7.60
C GLY A 48 3.55 4.71 9.00
N ALA A 49 3.33 3.76 9.91
CA ALA A 49 2.95 4.03 11.29
C ALA A 49 4.08 4.69 12.09
N VAL A 50 5.32 4.20 11.97
CA VAL A 50 6.49 4.78 12.65
C VAL A 50 6.75 6.19 12.15
N SER A 51 6.76 6.40 10.83
CA SER A 51 6.97 7.73 10.27
C SER A 51 5.81 8.68 10.59
N GLY A 52 4.56 8.25 10.42
CA GLY A 52 3.38 9.04 10.77
C GLY A 52 3.32 9.42 12.24
N GLY A 53 3.66 8.47 13.14
CA GLY A 53 3.77 8.72 14.57
C GLY A 53 4.88 9.70 14.92
N ALA A 54 6.07 9.52 14.35
CA ALA A 54 7.21 10.42 14.56
C ALA A 54 6.93 11.83 14.05
N PHE A 55 6.30 11.99 12.88
CA PHE A 55 5.90 13.29 12.35
C PHE A 55 4.85 13.97 13.23
N SER A 56 3.89 13.21 13.77
CA SER A 56 2.88 13.74 14.69
C SER A 56 3.52 14.23 16.00
N ALA A 57 4.44 13.44 16.57
CA ALA A 57 5.19 13.82 17.76
C ALA A 57 6.05 15.07 17.51
N ALA A 58 6.81 15.11 16.40
CA ALA A 58 7.61 16.26 16.02
C ALA A 58 6.76 17.53 15.83
N GLY A 59 5.60 17.42 15.19
CA GLY A 59 4.65 18.52 15.05
C GLY A 59 4.15 19.03 16.40
N MET A 60 3.80 18.13 17.31
CA MET A 60 3.37 18.49 18.67
C MET A 60 4.48 19.18 19.46
N THR A 61 5.70 18.64 19.42
CA THR A 61 6.87 19.24 20.06
C THR A 61 7.16 20.64 19.52
N LEU A 62 7.06 20.85 18.20
CA LEU A 62 7.22 22.17 17.59
C LEU A 62 6.17 23.16 18.11
N ILE A 63 4.89 22.76 18.17
CA ILE A 63 3.80 23.60 18.69
C ILE A 63 4.06 23.97 20.17
N PHE A 64 4.45 23.00 21.00
CA PHE A 64 4.80 23.25 22.40
C PHE A 64 6.03 24.13 22.58
N SER A 65 6.95 24.16 21.61
CA SER A 65 8.14 25.01 21.66
C SER A 65 7.89 26.47 21.26
N LEU A 66 6.75 26.80 20.62
CA LEU A 66 6.44 28.14 20.13
C LEU A 66 6.49 29.25 21.20
N PRO A 67 5.97 29.05 22.44
CA PRO A 67 6.09 30.05 23.48
C PRO A 67 7.56 30.32 23.84
N MET A 68 8.36 29.25 23.97
CA MET A 68 9.79 29.36 24.28
C MET A 68 10.55 30.09 23.16
N LEU A 69 10.25 29.78 21.90
CA LEU A 69 10.82 30.47 20.74
C LEU A 69 10.42 31.96 20.71
N SER A 70 9.18 32.28 21.09
CA SER A 70 8.70 33.67 21.19
C SER A 70 9.46 34.46 22.25
N PHE A 71 9.73 33.87 23.41
CA PHE A 71 10.58 34.49 24.44
C PHE A 71 12.00 34.72 23.92
N ALA A 72 12.61 33.69 23.31
CA ALA A 72 13.96 33.78 22.77
C ALA A 72 14.10 34.91 21.73
N LEU A 73 13.14 35.03 20.81
CA LEU A 73 13.10 36.11 19.82
C LEU A 73 12.87 37.48 20.48
N ALA A 74 11.94 37.58 21.44
CA ALA A 74 11.64 38.86 22.07
C ALA A 74 12.85 39.41 22.84
N TYR A 75 13.55 38.56 23.59
CA TYR A 75 14.80 38.94 24.25
C TYR A 75 15.93 39.21 23.25
N GLY A 76 16.04 38.44 22.17
CA GLY A 76 17.03 38.67 21.11
C GLY A 76 16.83 39.98 20.35
N ILE A 77 15.57 40.42 20.13
CA ILE A 77 15.29 41.72 19.51
C ILE A 77 15.58 42.84 20.52
N ARG A 78 15.23 42.63 21.79
CA ARG A 78 15.46 43.60 22.86
C ARG A 78 16.95 43.93 23.03
N THR A 79 17.86 42.95 22.89
CA THR A 79 19.31 43.19 23.05
C THR A 79 19.91 44.08 21.97
N TRP A 80 19.30 44.17 20.78
CA TRP A 80 19.80 45.00 19.69
C TRP A 80 19.11 46.36 19.59
N SER A 81 17.84 46.45 20.01
CA SER A 81 17.01 47.63 19.74
C SER A 81 16.60 48.45 20.96
N ASP A 82 16.77 47.94 22.19
CA ASP A 82 16.31 48.57 23.45
C ASP A 82 14.83 49.02 23.47
N TRP A 83 14.04 48.55 22.50
CA TRP A 83 12.62 48.85 22.33
C TRP A 83 11.76 48.23 23.42
N ASN A 84 10.59 48.82 23.67
CA ASN A 84 9.62 48.29 24.64
C ASN A 84 9.38 46.79 24.43
N LEU A 85 9.39 46.01 25.53
CA LEU A 85 9.20 44.55 25.49
C LEU A 85 7.92 44.16 24.74
N ALA A 86 6.84 44.94 24.87
CA ALA A 86 5.59 44.67 24.19
C ALA A 86 5.75 44.65 22.66
N ILE A 87 6.53 45.57 22.10
CA ILE A 87 6.81 45.64 20.66
C ILE A 87 7.66 44.44 20.24
N CYS A 88 8.63 44.04 21.07
CA CYS A 88 9.49 42.88 20.80
C CYS A 88 8.70 41.56 20.76
N PHE A 89 7.75 41.37 21.69
CA PHE A 89 6.84 40.23 21.67
C PHE A 89 5.92 40.24 20.45
N LEU A 90 5.38 41.40 20.08
CA LEU A 90 4.53 41.54 18.90
C LEU A 90 5.29 41.20 17.61
N LEU A 91 6.54 41.65 17.48
CA LEU A 91 7.41 41.31 16.35
C LEU A 91 7.73 39.81 16.32
N SER A 92 8.02 39.22 17.48
CA SER A 92 8.33 37.80 17.61
C SER A 92 7.13 36.93 17.23
N PHE A 93 5.92 37.35 17.62
CA PHE A 93 4.68 36.72 17.20
C PHE A 93 4.50 36.84 15.67
N ALA A 94 4.67 38.04 15.11
CA ALA A 94 4.59 38.27 13.67
C ALA A 94 5.58 37.39 12.88
N ALA A 95 6.82 37.26 13.37
CA ALA A 95 7.83 36.39 12.78
C ALA A 95 7.41 34.92 12.80
N ASN A 96 6.89 34.43 13.93
CA ASN A 96 6.36 33.06 14.04
C ASN A 96 5.18 32.81 13.10
N VAL A 97 4.25 33.76 12.97
CA VAL A 97 3.13 33.69 12.03
C VAL A 97 3.62 33.62 10.59
N LEU A 98 4.64 34.41 10.23
CA LEU A 98 5.21 34.42 8.90
C LEU A 98 5.88 33.07 8.57
N VAL A 99 6.65 32.51 9.49
CA VAL A 99 7.24 31.17 9.36
C VAL A 99 6.15 30.10 9.23
N ALA A 100 5.10 30.16 10.05
CA ALA A 100 3.97 29.25 9.98
C ALA A 100 3.24 29.34 8.63
N ALA A 101 3.06 30.55 8.09
CA ALA A 101 2.44 30.76 6.77
C ALA A 101 3.30 30.15 5.64
N VAL A 102 4.63 30.31 5.68
CA VAL A 102 5.53 29.71 4.70
C VAL A 102 5.49 28.18 4.78
N LEU A 103 5.56 27.61 5.99
CA LEU A 103 5.46 26.16 6.19
C LEU A 103 4.11 25.61 5.70
N ALA A 104 3.01 26.31 5.98
CA ALA A 104 1.68 25.95 5.50
C ALA A 104 1.61 25.99 3.97
N LEU A 105 2.17 27.02 3.32
CA LEU A 105 2.25 27.10 1.86
C LEU A 105 3.04 25.95 1.26
N ILE A 106 4.21 25.62 1.82
CA ILE A 106 5.01 24.47 1.38
C ILE A 106 4.21 23.18 1.53
N GLY A 107 3.55 22.98 2.68
CA GLY A 107 2.69 21.82 2.94
C GLY A 107 1.55 21.71 1.94
N VAL A 108 0.89 22.83 1.61
CA VAL A 108 -0.17 22.88 0.59
C VAL A 108 0.37 22.57 -0.80
N ILE A 109 1.53 23.09 -1.17
CA ILE A 109 2.16 22.81 -2.47
C ILE A 109 2.51 21.32 -2.57
N PHE A 110 3.09 20.74 -1.52
CA PHE A 110 3.39 19.31 -1.46
C PHE A 110 2.12 18.47 -1.55
N ALA A 111 1.10 18.82 -0.77
CA ALA A 111 -0.20 18.14 -0.80
C ALA A 111 -0.86 18.25 -2.17
N LYS A 112 -0.79 19.40 -2.85
CA LYS A 112 -1.28 19.57 -4.22
C LYS A 112 -0.49 18.72 -5.21
N LYS A 113 0.83 18.59 -5.04
CA LYS A 113 1.69 17.74 -5.88
C LYS A 113 1.33 16.25 -5.71
N VAL A 114 1.08 15.82 -4.48
CA VAL A 114 0.60 14.47 -4.15
C VAL A 114 -0.81 14.24 -4.68
N LYS A 115 -1.73 15.21 -4.57
CA LYS A 115 -3.09 15.11 -5.14
C LYS A 115 -3.09 15.07 -6.68
N LYS A 116 -2.19 15.81 -7.33
CA LYS A 116 -2.04 15.79 -8.79
C LYS A 116 -1.43 14.47 -9.28
N SER A 117 -0.54 13.87 -8.49
CA SER A 117 -0.10 12.49 -8.63
C SER A 117 -1.16 11.55 -8.09
N GLN A 118 -2.25 11.37 -8.83
CA GLN A 118 -3.44 10.56 -8.55
C GLN A 118 -3.20 9.07 -8.17
N GLY A 119 -1.98 8.62 -7.84
CA GLY A 119 -1.67 7.24 -7.47
C GLY A 119 -2.45 6.74 -6.23
N PRO A 120 -2.36 7.40 -5.06
CA PRO A 120 -2.96 6.85 -3.83
C PRO A 120 -4.50 6.88 -3.80
N GLN A 121 -5.11 7.93 -4.37
CA GLN A 121 -6.57 8.07 -4.41
C GLN A 121 -7.22 7.19 -5.47
N LYS A 122 -6.60 6.99 -6.64
CA LYS A 122 -7.11 6.06 -7.66
C LYS A 122 -7.02 4.61 -7.17
N VAL A 123 -5.94 4.24 -6.48
CA VAL A 123 -5.81 2.89 -5.91
C VAL A 123 -6.87 2.65 -4.82
N ALA A 124 -7.10 3.63 -3.92
CA ALA A 124 -8.16 3.51 -2.92
C ALA A 124 -9.57 3.49 -3.53
N ALA A 125 -9.81 4.27 -4.59
CA ALA A 125 -11.07 4.30 -5.32
C ALA A 125 -11.30 2.98 -6.10
N SER A 126 -10.30 2.48 -6.83
CA SER A 126 -10.38 1.19 -7.53
C SER A 126 -10.58 0.02 -6.57
N VAL A 127 -10.00 0.05 -5.37
CA VAL A 127 -10.27 -0.99 -4.35
C VAL A 127 -11.71 -0.92 -3.84
N LYS A 128 -12.26 0.29 -3.62
CA LYS A 128 -13.67 0.47 -3.23
C LYS A 128 -14.64 0.08 -4.34
N GLU A 129 -14.32 0.40 -5.59
CA GLU A 129 -15.11 0.04 -6.77
C GLU A 129 -15.09 -1.47 -7.01
N THR A 130 -13.91 -2.11 -6.86
CA THR A 130 -13.76 -3.57 -6.93
C THR A 130 -14.54 -4.27 -5.81
N ALA A 131 -14.51 -3.75 -4.58
CA ALA A 131 -15.31 -4.27 -3.47
C ALA A 131 -16.83 -4.12 -3.69
N GLY A 132 -17.27 -3.12 -4.46
CA GLY A 132 -18.66 -2.90 -4.81
C GLY A 132 -19.20 -3.85 -5.90
N VAL A 133 -18.34 -4.34 -6.79
CA VAL A 133 -18.74 -5.26 -7.88
C VAL A 133 -18.61 -6.74 -7.52
N LEU A 134 -17.72 -7.09 -6.58
CA LEU A 134 -17.54 -8.47 -6.08
C LEU A 134 -18.82 -9.13 -5.52
N PRO A 135 -19.73 -8.43 -4.80
CA PRO A 135 -20.98 -9.04 -4.35
C PRO A 135 -22.04 -9.22 -5.46
N ASN A 136 -21.86 -8.59 -6.64
CA ASN A 136 -22.83 -8.62 -7.75
C ASN A 136 -22.36 -9.48 -8.94
N ALA A 137 -21.14 -9.98 -8.92
CA ALA A 137 -20.62 -10.91 -9.92
C ALA A 137 -21.24 -12.30 -9.69
N LYS A 138 -22.38 -12.58 -10.34
CA LYS A 138 -22.90 -13.94 -10.47
C LYS A 138 -21.84 -14.81 -11.19
N PRO A 139 -21.52 -16.02 -10.68
CA PRO A 139 -20.68 -16.97 -11.40
C PRO A 139 -21.31 -17.26 -12.76
N HIS A 140 -20.64 -16.87 -13.84
CA HIS A 140 -21.08 -17.26 -15.18
C HIS A 140 -20.97 -18.78 -15.29
N PRO A 141 -22.05 -19.49 -15.69
CA PRO A 141 -21.97 -20.91 -15.98
C PRO A 141 -20.96 -21.10 -17.11
N ARG A 142 -19.90 -21.84 -16.84
CA ARG A 142 -19.00 -22.32 -17.90
C ARG A 142 -19.86 -23.19 -18.82
N PRO A 143 -20.00 -22.88 -20.12
CA PRO A 143 -20.62 -23.83 -21.04
C PRO A 143 -19.85 -25.15 -20.97
N GLU A 144 -20.61 -26.22 -20.73
CA GLU A 144 -20.13 -27.59 -20.56
C GLU A 144 -19.18 -28.03 -21.70
N PRO A 145 -18.32 -29.03 -21.46
CA PRO A 145 -17.24 -29.38 -22.36
C PRO A 145 -17.77 -30.02 -23.65
N VAL A 146 -17.63 -29.29 -24.75
CA VAL A 146 -17.15 -29.73 -26.08
C VAL A 146 -17.35 -31.21 -26.47
N GLU A 147 -18.57 -31.76 -26.39
CA GLU A 147 -18.92 -33.00 -27.13
C GLU A 147 -18.94 -32.75 -28.66
N ASP A 148 -19.13 -31.50 -29.08
CA ASP A 148 -19.26 -31.14 -30.49
C ASP A 148 -17.93 -31.09 -31.25
N ALA A 149 -16.80 -30.75 -30.59
CA ALA A 149 -15.50 -30.74 -31.27
C ALA A 149 -14.93 -32.16 -31.49
N VAL A 150 -15.25 -33.11 -30.59
CA VAL A 150 -14.87 -34.52 -30.78
C VAL A 150 -15.61 -35.13 -31.98
N LYS A 151 -16.89 -34.76 -32.16
CA LYS A 151 -17.70 -35.23 -33.30
C LYS A 151 -17.32 -34.57 -34.63
N ALA A 152 -16.80 -33.34 -34.59
CA ALA A 152 -16.28 -32.63 -35.76
C ALA A 152 -14.94 -33.21 -36.25
N VAL A 153 -14.04 -33.58 -35.33
CA VAL A 153 -12.77 -34.24 -35.68
C VAL A 153 -12.98 -35.66 -36.20
N ALA A 154 -13.98 -36.40 -35.70
CA ALA A 154 -14.26 -37.77 -36.14
C ALA A 154 -14.88 -37.88 -37.54
N ARG A 155 -15.51 -36.82 -38.07
CA ARG A 155 -16.06 -36.80 -39.45
C ARG A 155 -15.05 -36.40 -40.53
N SER A 156 -13.89 -35.87 -40.14
CA SER A 156 -12.88 -35.40 -41.10
C SER A 156 -11.87 -36.49 -41.51
N SER A 157 -11.96 -37.69 -40.93
CA SER A 157 -11.01 -38.78 -41.15
C SER A 157 -11.62 -40.04 -41.79
N SER A 158 -12.79 -39.92 -42.44
CA SER A 158 -13.41 -40.97 -43.24
C SER A 158 -13.55 -40.55 -44.70
#